data_AF-A0A244E4J8-F1
#
_entry.id   AF-A0A244E4J8-F1
#
_cell.length_a   1.000
_cell.length_b   1.000
_cell.length_c   1.000
_cell.angle_alpha   90.00
_cell.angle_beta   90.00
_cell.angle_gamma   90.00
#
_symmetry.space_group_name_H-M   'P 1'
#
loop_
_entity.id
_entity.type
_entity.pdbx_description
1 polymer ?
#
loop_
_entity_poly.entity_id
_entity_poly.type
_entity_poly.pdbx_seq_one_letter_code
_entity_poly.pdbx_strand_id
1 'polypeptide(L)'
;MDESIKFFVGLDAHKDSIAVAVCEAGREPSRFVGTLGPDVQGLLKALRKYGPAQQVSVVYEAGPTGYGLHRVLSQRGYRCEIIAPSLIPRRAGDRIKTDRRDCARLAELSRAGELKAIWVPDEAHEALRNLWRAREDAVNMRLKVRQQLKGFLLRQDRRYAGKTSWTRMHQRWIADQRFEHTADQIAMTEYQLAVQVADERVQRLTAALQQAVQGWRFEPVVAALRALRGVDTVSAIGLVCEIGDIGRFGTARQLMGYLGLVPSEHSSGNSVRRGSITKTGNAHARRLLTEAAWNYRFPARISNELRERSKALPPGIRTHAWKAQVRLCSRFAQLSRRGLQANKVCVAVARELAGFVWSIAQQAAPATHPAAR
;
A
#
# COMPACT_ATOMS: atom_id res chain seq x y z
N MET A 1 -12.71 8.99 26.45
CA MET A 1 -13.75 9.18 25.42
C MET A 1 -14.06 10.66 25.38
N ASP A 2 -14.38 11.18 24.19
CA ASP A 2 -14.90 12.53 24.09
C ASP A 2 -16.31 12.55 24.71
N GLU A 3 -16.46 13.22 25.86
CA GLU A 3 -17.71 13.26 26.64
C GLU A 3 -18.85 13.94 25.87
N SER A 4 -18.56 14.58 24.74
CA SER A 4 -19.56 15.17 23.87
C SER A 4 -20.32 14.15 23.00
N ILE A 5 -19.74 12.96 22.76
CA ILE A 5 -20.36 11.92 21.92
C ILE A 5 -21.41 11.15 22.73
N LYS A 6 -22.66 11.20 22.26
CA LYS A 6 -23.80 10.50 22.88
C LYS A 6 -24.22 9.26 22.11
N PHE A 7 -23.96 9.23 20.80
CA PHE A 7 -24.37 8.14 19.92
C PHE A 7 -23.20 7.62 19.10
N PHE A 8 -23.11 6.29 19.03
CA PHE A 8 -22.13 5.57 18.24
C PHE A 8 -22.88 4.80 17.15
N VAL A 9 -22.50 5.04 15.90
CA VAL A 9 -23.15 4.50 14.72
C VAL A 9 -22.16 3.62 13.98
N GLY A 10 -22.49 2.35 13.81
CA GLY A 10 -21.75 1.45 12.95
C GLY A 10 -22.44 1.36 11.59
N LEU A 11 -21.66 1.48 10.52
CA LEU A 11 -22.12 1.29 9.15
C LEU A 11 -21.39 0.08 8.53
N ASP A 12 -22.16 -0.75 7.84
CA ASP A 12 -21.62 -1.70 6.86
C ASP A 12 -21.99 -1.19 5.47
N ALA A 13 -21.00 -0.60 4.78
CA ALA A 13 -21.19 0.10 3.52
C ALA A 13 -20.83 -0.83 2.34
N HIS A 14 -21.86 -1.28 1.63
CA HIS A 14 -21.75 -2.02 0.39
C HIS A 14 -21.97 -1.10 -0.82
N LYS A 15 -21.70 -1.58 -2.04
CA LYS A 15 -21.85 -0.78 -3.27
C LYS A 15 -23.28 -0.26 -3.49
N ASP A 16 -24.28 -1.02 -3.04
CA ASP A 16 -25.70 -0.75 -3.31
C ASP A 16 -26.51 -0.45 -2.03
N SER A 17 -25.91 -0.54 -0.86
CA SER A 17 -26.64 -0.44 0.41
C SER A 17 -25.73 -0.10 1.58
N ILE A 18 -26.32 0.50 2.62
CA ILE A 18 -25.65 0.85 3.87
C ILE A 18 -26.48 0.31 5.02
N ALA A 19 -26.01 -0.73 5.70
CA ALA A 19 -26.63 -1.25 6.91
C ALA A 19 -26.20 -0.39 8.11
N VAL A 20 -27.16 -0.01 8.96
CA VAL A 20 -26.94 0.95 10.05
C VAL A 20 -27.34 0.36 11.38
N ALA A 21 -26.45 0.45 12.36
CA ALA A 21 -26.75 0.17 13.76
C ALA A 21 -26.27 1.31 14.66
N VAL A 22 -26.95 1.51 15.79
CA VAL A 22 -26.68 2.61 16.72
C VAL A 22 -26.71 2.11 18.16
N CYS A 23 -25.77 2.57 18.98
CA CYS A 23 -25.86 2.48 20.44
C CYS A 23 -25.61 3.86 21.08
N GLU A 24 -26.13 4.03 22.29
CA GLU A 24 -25.88 5.21 23.11
C GLU A 24 -24.61 5.02 23.95
N ALA A 25 -24.08 6.10 24.50
CA ALA A 25 -22.93 6.07 25.41
C ALA A 25 -23.16 5.24 26.69
N GLY A 26 -24.42 4.92 27.01
CA GLY A 26 -24.81 4.02 28.10
C GLY A 26 -24.38 2.56 27.88
N ARG A 27 -24.95 1.62 28.66
CA ARG A 27 -24.59 0.19 28.60
C ARG A 27 -25.46 -0.65 27.67
N GLU A 28 -26.57 -0.11 27.19
CA GLU A 28 -27.50 -0.81 26.32
C GLU A 28 -26.83 -1.35 25.04
N PRO A 29 -27.28 -2.52 24.53
CA PRO A 29 -26.77 -3.09 23.30
C PRO A 29 -27.10 -2.22 22.09
N SER A 30 -26.34 -2.39 21.02
CA SER A 30 -26.65 -1.71 19.76
C SER A 30 -27.96 -2.20 19.15
N ARG A 31 -28.73 -1.27 18.59
CA ARG A 31 -29.94 -1.55 17.83
C ARG A 31 -29.69 -1.43 16.34
N PHE A 32 -30.15 -2.42 15.59
CA PHE A 32 -30.19 -2.33 14.13
C PHE A 32 -31.30 -1.38 13.70
N VAL A 33 -30.97 -0.38 12.90
CA VAL A 33 -31.90 0.67 12.46
C VAL A 33 -32.55 0.29 11.13
N GLY A 34 -31.78 -0.35 10.25
CA GLY A 34 -32.25 -0.74 8.92
C GLY A 34 -31.12 -0.70 7.90
N THR A 35 -31.49 -1.03 6.66
CA THR A 35 -30.62 -0.94 5.49
C THR A 35 -31.11 0.18 4.60
N LEU A 36 -30.24 1.14 4.32
CA LEU A 36 -30.50 2.27 3.43
C LEU A 36 -29.95 1.96 2.03
N GLY A 37 -30.45 2.66 1.02
CA GLY A 37 -29.80 2.70 -0.30
C GLY A 37 -28.41 3.36 -0.25
N PRO A 38 -27.69 3.41 -1.38
CA PRO A 38 -26.32 3.93 -1.42
C PRO A 38 -26.27 5.48 -1.34
N ASP A 39 -27.43 6.14 -1.36
CA ASP A 39 -27.52 7.59 -1.29
C ASP A 39 -27.12 8.14 0.09
N VAL A 40 -26.15 9.04 0.07
CA VAL A 40 -25.62 9.69 1.27
C VAL A 40 -26.65 10.63 1.89
N GLN A 41 -27.58 11.22 1.13
CA GLN A 41 -28.61 12.08 1.72
C GLN A 41 -29.57 11.28 2.60
N GLY A 42 -29.96 10.08 2.17
CA GLY A 42 -30.72 9.12 2.99
C GLY A 42 -30.02 8.81 4.31
N LEU A 43 -28.72 8.53 4.28
CA LEU A 43 -27.92 8.30 5.48
C LEU A 43 -27.89 9.54 6.40
N LEU A 44 -27.63 10.73 5.85
CA LEU A 44 -27.60 11.97 6.62
C LEU A 44 -28.95 12.27 7.29
N LYS A 45 -30.06 11.98 6.62
CA LYS A 45 -31.41 12.09 7.20
C LYS A 45 -31.62 11.11 8.35
N ALA A 46 -31.08 9.90 8.25
CA ALA A 46 -31.13 8.92 9.33
C ALA A 46 -30.28 9.35 10.54
N LEU A 47 -29.07 9.86 10.30
CA LEU A 47 -28.14 10.29 11.35
C LEU A 47 -28.67 11.48 12.16
N ARG A 48 -29.36 12.44 11.53
CA ARG A 48 -29.97 13.60 12.20
C ARG A 48 -30.97 13.24 13.32
N LYS A 49 -31.53 12.03 13.30
CA LYS A 49 -32.43 11.55 14.35
C LYS A 49 -31.74 11.31 15.70
N TYR A 50 -30.40 11.24 15.68
CA TYR A 50 -29.55 10.99 16.85
C TYR A 50 -28.86 12.27 17.34
N GLY A 51 -29.40 13.44 17.01
CA GLY A 51 -28.90 14.73 17.51
C GLY A 51 -27.91 15.45 16.58
N PRO A 52 -27.28 16.52 17.09
CA PRO A 52 -26.28 17.29 16.34
C PRO A 52 -25.08 16.43 15.93
N ALA A 53 -24.44 16.76 14.82
CA ALA A 53 -23.36 15.96 14.24
C ALA A 53 -22.18 15.75 15.22
N GLN A 54 -21.90 16.74 16.06
CA GLN A 54 -20.84 16.69 17.08
C GLN A 54 -21.11 15.67 18.19
N GLN A 55 -22.36 15.20 18.35
CA GLN A 55 -22.73 14.19 19.35
C GLN A 55 -22.77 12.77 18.77
N VAL A 56 -22.50 12.62 17.47
CA VAL A 56 -22.65 11.36 16.74
C VAL A 56 -21.29 10.94 16.18
N SER A 57 -20.77 9.81 16.67
CA SER A 57 -19.59 9.14 16.12
C SER A 57 -20.02 8.06 15.14
N VAL A 58 -19.50 8.11 13.91
CA VAL A 58 -19.84 7.19 12.82
C VAL A 58 -18.60 6.37 12.46
N VAL A 59 -18.74 5.05 12.42
CA VAL A 59 -17.65 4.14 12.12
C VAL A 59 -18.04 3.16 11.04
N TYR A 60 -17.15 2.93 10.06
CA TYR A 60 -17.36 1.93 9.02
C TYR A 60 -16.07 1.21 8.63
N GLU A 61 -16.22 0.01 8.06
CA GLU A 61 -15.09 -0.80 7.62
C GLU A 61 -14.51 -0.27 6.30
N ALA A 62 -13.18 -0.25 6.19
CA ALA A 62 -12.49 0.12 4.95
C ALA A 62 -12.87 -0.88 3.84
N GLY A 63 -13.56 -0.38 2.82
CA GLY A 63 -14.06 -1.17 1.70
C GLY A 63 -13.66 -0.62 0.34
N PRO A 64 -14.17 -1.21 -0.75
CA PRO A 64 -13.89 -0.79 -2.12
C PRO A 64 -14.53 0.56 -2.48
N THR A 65 -15.44 1.09 -1.65
CA THR A 65 -16.18 2.34 -1.87
C THR A 65 -15.36 3.61 -1.56
N GLY A 66 -14.08 3.46 -1.19
CA GLY A 66 -13.15 4.57 -1.01
C GLY A 66 -13.47 5.48 0.19
N TYR A 67 -13.05 6.74 0.10
CA TYR A 67 -13.15 7.73 1.19
C TYR A 67 -14.29 8.75 1.03
N GLY A 68 -15.12 8.61 -0.02
CA GLY A 68 -16.18 9.58 -0.34
C GLY A 68 -17.19 9.76 0.80
N LEU A 69 -17.64 8.65 1.40
CA LEU A 69 -18.57 8.68 2.53
C LEU A 69 -17.98 9.41 3.74
N HIS A 70 -16.75 9.06 4.13
CA HIS A 70 -16.03 9.74 5.21
C HIS A 70 -15.95 11.25 4.98
N ARG A 71 -15.58 11.70 3.77
CA ARG A 71 -15.48 13.14 3.45
C ARG A 71 -16.79 13.88 3.66
N VAL A 72 -17.90 13.35 3.15
CA VAL A 72 -19.21 13.99 3.30
C VAL A 72 -19.61 14.04 4.77
N LEU A 73 -19.39 12.98 5.54
CA LEU A 73 -19.69 12.95 6.96
C LEU A 73 -18.84 13.97 7.74
N SER A 74 -17.52 14.00 7.51
CA SER A 74 -16.61 14.97 8.14
C SER A 74 -16.97 16.41 7.80
N GLN A 75 -17.29 16.72 6.53
CA GLN A 75 -17.73 18.06 6.11
C GLN A 75 -19.03 18.50 6.78
N ARG A 76 -19.90 17.56 7.16
CA ARG A 76 -21.14 17.83 7.89
C ARG A 76 -20.95 17.87 9.41
N GLY A 77 -19.71 17.78 9.89
CA GLY A 77 -19.36 17.89 11.31
C GLY A 77 -19.49 16.59 12.10
N TYR A 78 -19.69 15.45 11.46
CA TYR A 78 -19.69 14.16 12.14
C TYR A 78 -18.25 13.72 12.42
N ARG A 79 -18.02 13.14 13.58
CA ARG A 79 -16.80 12.35 13.82
C ARG A 79 -16.94 11.05 13.02
N CYS A 80 -16.12 10.88 11.99
CA CYS A 80 -16.16 9.69 11.14
C CYS A 80 -14.82 8.95 11.19
N GLU A 81 -14.85 7.68 11.56
CA GLU A 81 -13.66 6.82 11.62
C GLU A 81 -13.80 5.64 10.66
N ILE A 82 -12.71 5.29 9.97
CA ILE A 82 -12.65 4.12 9.09
C ILE A 82 -11.75 3.08 9.73
N ILE A 83 -12.17 1.82 9.78
CA ILE A 83 -11.40 0.74 10.40
C ILE A 83 -10.98 -0.27 9.35
N ALA A 84 -9.70 -0.68 9.35
CA ALA A 84 -9.28 -1.78 8.50
C ALA A 84 -9.91 -3.11 8.97
N PRO A 85 -10.40 -3.98 8.07
CA PRO A 85 -11.00 -5.28 8.42
C PRO A 85 -10.16 -6.11 9.41
N SER A 86 -8.85 -6.13 9.20
CA SER A 86 -7.85 -6.86 10.01
C SER A 86 -7.64 -6.31 11.41
N LEU A 87 -8.13 -5.09 11.70
CA LEU A 87 -8.00 -4.42 12.99
C LEU A 87 -9.28 -4.52 13.83
N ILE A 88 -10.38 -5.06 13.28
CA ILE A 88 -11.63 -5.23 14.00
C ILE A 88 -11.52 -6.48 14.88
N PRO A 89 -11.58 -6.36 16.22
CA PRO A 89 -11.56 -7.52 17.11
C PRO A 89 -12.69 -8.51 16.78
N ARG A 90 -12.35 -9.80 16.75
CA ARG A 90 -13.31 -10.89 16.58
C ARG A 90 -13.11 -11.92 17.67
N ARG A 91 -14.22 -12.35 18.30
CA ARG A 91 -14.21 -13.43 19.28
C ARG A 91 -13.87 -14.75 18.59
N ALA A 92 -13.02 -15.56 19.22
CA ALA A 92 -12.71 -16.90 18.75
C ALA A 92 -14.00 -17.73 18.69
N GLY A 93 -14.27 -18.37 17.55
CA GLY A 93 -15.47 -19.18 17.33
C GLY A 93 -16.66 -18.44 16.71
N ASP A 94 -16.63 -17.10 16.59
CA ASP A 94 -17.69 -16.36 15.90
C ASP A 94 -17.58 -16.55 14.38
N ARG A 95 -18.40 -17.47 13.85
CA ARG A 95 -18.38 -17.89 12.43
C ARG A 95 -19.52 -17.32 11.61
N ILE A 96 -20.51 -16.69 12.23
CA ILE A 96 -21.69 -16.17 11.54
C ILE A 96 -21.44 -14.69 11.22
N LYS A 97 -21.35 -14.38 9.93
CA LYS A 97 -21.18 -13.01 9.41
C LYS A 97 -22.46 -12.57 8.72
N THR A 98 -23.07 -11.49 9.20
CA THR A 98 -24.21 -10.81 8.56
C THR A 98 -24.04 -9.30 8.71
N ASP A 99 -24.48 -8.53 7.73
CA ASP A 99 -24.33 -7.07 7.70
C ASP A 99 -24.91 -6.41 8.97
N ARG A 100 -26.06 -6.92 9.43
CA ARG A 100 -26.70 -6.51 10.70
C ARG A 100 -25.78 -6.70 11.91
N ARG A 101 -25.08 -7.85 12.01
CA ARG A 101 -24.18 -8.13 13.14
C ARG A 101 -22.88 -7.35 13.02
N ASP A 102 -22.39 -7.14 11.80
CA ASP A 102 -21.15 -6.42 11.57
C ASP A 102 -21.29 -4.92 11.91
N CYS A 103 -22.34 -4.25 11.44
CA CYS A 103 -22.59 -2.85 11.78
C CYS A 103 -22.90 -2.65 13.28
N ALA A 104 -23.69 -3.54 13.90
CA ALA A 104 -23.96 -3.54 15.35
C ALA A 104 -22.66 -3.66 16.17
N ARG A 105 -21.80 -4.62 15.81
CA ARG A 105 -20.51 -4.81 16.46
C ARG A 105 -19.60 -3.59 16.30
N LEU A 106 -19.57 -2.97 15.11
CA LEU A 106 -18.78 -1.76 14.89
C LEU A 106 -19.22 -0.61 15.82
N ALA A 107 -20.53 -0.40 15.99
CA ALA A 107 -21.04 0.60 16.92
C ALA A 107 -20.58 0.33 18.37
N GLU A 108 -20.70 -0.92 18.83
CA GLU A 108 -20.33 -1.31 20.18
C GLU A 108 -18.83 -1.22 20.46
N LEU A 109 -18.00 -1.65 19.51
CA LEU A 109 -16.54 -1.54 19.62
C LEU A 109 -16.08 -0.08 19.57
N SER A 110 -16.76 0.77 18.80
CA SER A 110 -16.49 2.21 18.77
C SER A 110 -16.80 2.83 20.14
N ARG A 111 -17.98 2.53 20.71
CA ARG A 111 -18.37 2.95 22.06
C ARG A 111 -17.36 2.49 23.11
N ALA A 112 -16.86 1.25 23.00
CA ALA A 112 -15.88 0.71 23.93
C ALA A 112 -14.47 1.33 23.76
N GLY A 113 -14.21 2.07 22.69
CA GLY A 113 -12.88 2.60 22.38
C GLY A 113 -11.87 1.53 21.95
N GLU A 114 -12.35 0.37 21.48
CA GLU A 114 -11.50 -0.77 21.08
C GLU A 114 -11.07 -0.70 19.60
N LEU A 115 -11.57 0.28 18.85
CA LEU A 115 -11.26 0.43 17.43
C LEU A 115 -10.06 1.35 17.21
N LYS A 116 -9.27 1.02 16.18
CA LYS A 116 -8.15 1.83 15.73
C LYS A 116 -8.40 2.32 14.31
N ALA A 117 -8.67 3.61 14.17
CA ALA A 117 -8.89 4.25 12.89
C ALA A 117 -7.66 4.16 11.97
N ILE A 118 -7.92 4.01 10.68
CA ILE A 118 -6.88 4.18 9.65
C ILE A 118 -6.67 5.65 9.38
N TRP A 119 -5.49 5.97 8.87
CA TRP A 119 -5.24 7.28 8.31
C TRP A 119 -5.98 7.43 6.97
N VAL A 120 -6.73 8.53 6.85
CA VAL A 120 -7.45 8.89 5.62
C VAL A 120 -6.62 9.90 4.84
N PRO A 121 -6.23 9.60 3.58
CA PRO A 121 -5.52 10.56 2.74
C PRO A 121 -6.42 11.72 2.33
N ASP A 122 -5.81 12.90 2.15
CA ASP A 122 -6.46 13.98 1.41
C ASP A 122 -6.65 13.60 -0.07
N GLU A 123 -7.47 14.38 -0.76
CA GLU A 123 -7.85 14.10 -2.15
C GLU A 123 -6.66 14.09 -3.11
N ALA A 124 -5.69 14.99 -2.90
CA ALA A 124 -4.47 15.03 -3.70
C ALA A 124 -3.62 13.77 -3.52
N HIS A 125 -3.45 13.31 -2.28
CA HIS A 125 -2.74 12.06 -1.97
C HIS A 125 -3.47 10.84 -2.54
N GLU A 126 -4.80 10.78 -2.41
CA GLU A 126 -5.60 9.70 -3.00
C GLU A 126 -5.46 9.68 -4.53
N ALA A 127 -5.57 10.82 -5.19
CA ALA A 127 -5.43 10.94 -6.64
C ALA A 127 -4.06 10.42 -7.12
N LEU A 128 -2.98 10.81 -6.44
CA LEU A 128 -1.64 10.33 -6.80
C LEU A 128 -1.47 8.83 -6.51
N ARG A 129 -2.05 8.31 -5.42
CA ARG A 129 -2.08 6.88 -5.14
C ARG A 129 -2.83 6.10 -6.22
N ASN A 130 -3.96 6.62 -6.71
CA ASN A 130 -4.73 6.01 -7.79
C ASN A 130 -3.92 5.98 -9.09
N LEU A 131 -3.22 7.07 -9.43
CA LEU A 131 -2.32 7.11 -10.58
C LEU A 131 -1.18 6.09 -10.45
N TRP A 132 -0.61 5.94 -9.25
CA TRP A 132 0.45 4.96 -8.98
C TRP A 132 -0.06 3.52 -9.15
N ARG A 133 -1.23 3.20 -8.61
CA ARG A 133 -1.86 1.88 -8.77
C ARG A 133 -2.23 1.58 -10.21
N ALA A 134 -2.74 2.56 -10.96
CA ALA A 134 -3.02 2.41 -12.38
C ALA A 134 -1.76 2.05 -13.19
N ARG A 135 -0.59 2.62 -12.81
CA ARG A 135 0.69 2.22 -13.39
C ARG A 135 1.04 0.77 -13.04
N GLU A 136 0.85 0.35 -11.79
CA GLU A 136 1.12 -1.03 -11.38
C GLU A 136 0.24 -2.03 -12.15
N ASP A 137 -1.04 -1.71 -12.35
CA ASP A 137 -1.94 -2.52 -13.18
C ASP A 137 -1.43 -2.61 -14.63
N ALA A 138 -0.95 -1.49 -15.19
CA ALA A 138 -0.34 -1.49 -16.52
C ALA A 138 0.95 -2.33 -16.60
N VAL A 139 1.79 -2.31 -15.55
CA VAL A 139 3.00 -3.14 -15.46
C VAL A 139 2.65 -4.63 -15.41
N ASN A 140 1.62 -4.98 -14.63
CA ASN A 140 1.11 -6.36 -14.54
C ASN A 140 0.52 -6.83 -15.86
N MET A 141 -0.28 -5.98 -16.53
CA MET A 141 -0.81 -6.27 -17.86
C MET A 141 0.31 -6.47 -18.87
N ARG A 142 1.33 -5.61 -18.86
CA ARG A 142 2.51 -5.77 -19.72
C ARG A 142 3.19 -7.12 -19.51
N LEU A 143 3.37 -7.54 -18.26
CA LEU A 143 3.94 -8.86 -17.96
C LEU A 143 3.07 -9.97 -18.56
N LYS A 144 1.75 -9.88 -18.42
CA LYS A 144 0.80 -10.86 -18.96
C LYS A 144 0.91 -10.98 -20.49
N VAL A 145 0.83 -9.88 -21.22
CA VAL A 145 0.92 -9.91 -22.71
C VAL A 145 2.28 -10.39 -23.20
N ARG A 146 3.36 -10.03 -22.49
CA ARG A 146 4.70 -10.53 -22.75
C ARG A 146 4.80 -12.05 -22.58
N GLN A 147 4.15 -12.61 -21.56
CA GLN A 147 4.11 -14.07 -21.37
C GLN A 147 3.24 -14.77 -22.42
N GLN A 148 2.15 -14.15 -22.86
CA GLN A 148 1.32 -14.69 -23.94
C GLN A 148 2.10 -14.77 -25.26
N LEU A 149 2.83 -13.72 -25.63
CA LEU A 149 3.72 -13.75 -26.81
C LEU A 149 4.78 -14.85 -26.70
N LYS A 150 5.43 -14.98 -25.54
CA LYS A 150 6.39 -16.07 -25.28
C LYS A 150 5.75 -17.45 -25.40
N GLY A 151 4.54 -17.62 -24.86
CA GLY A 151 3.79 -18.88 -24.94
C GLY A 151 3.38 -19.23 -26.37
N PHE A 152 3.02 -18.24 -27.18
CA PHE A 152 2.79 -18.44 -28.61
C PHE A 152 4.06 -18.92 -29.32
N LEU A 153 5.18 -18.21 -29.16
CA LEU A 153 6.45 -18.59 -29.78
C LEU A 153 6.92 -19.99 -29.35
N LEU A 154 6.73 -20.33 -28.07
CA LEU A 154 7.09 -21.65 -27.55
C LEU A 154 6.24 -22.77 -28.17
N ARG A 155 4.94 -22.55 -28.42
CA ARG A 155 4.06 -23.54 -29.10
C ARG A 155 4.48 -23.78 -30.55
N GLN A 156 5.11 -22.78 -31.16
CA GLN A 156 5.67 -22.85 -32.51
C GLN A 156 7.15 -23.31 -32.52
N ASP A 157 7.63 -23.85 -31.39
CA ASP A 157 9.02 -24.24 -31.11
C ASP A 157 10.09 -23.17 -31.46
N ARG A 158 9.70 -21.89 -31.40
CA ARG A 158 10.62 -20.75 -31.59
C ARG A 158 11.24 -20.38 -30.26
N ARG A 159 12.53 -20.67 -30.09
CA ARG A 159 13.29 -20.41 -28.86
C ARG A 159 14.38 -19.36 -29.07
N TYR A 160 14.38 -18.33 -28.23
CA TYR A 160 15.43 -17.32 -28.26
C TYR A 160 16.71 -17.85 -27.62
N ALA A 161 17.82 -17.88 -28.39
CA ALA A 161 19.12 -18.37 -27.91
C ALA A 161 19.88 -17.35 -27.02
N GLY A 162 19.44 -16.09 -26.96
CA GLY A 162 20.10 -15.07 -26.17
C GLY A 162 19.84 -15.20 -24.66
N LYS A 163 20.77 -14.69 -23.86
CA LYS A 163 20.75 -14.84 -22.38
C LYS A 163 19.62 -14.07 -21.69
N THR A 164 19.08 -13.02 -22.29
CA THR A 164 18.11 -12.12 -21.62
C THR A 164 17.02 -11.67 -22.58
N SER A 165 15.76 -11.89 -22.19
CA SER A 165 14.58 -11.45 -22.93
C SER A 165 14.30 -9.96 -22.76
N TRP A 166 13.51 -9.41 -23.69
CA TRP A 166 13.03 -8.02 -23.73
C TRP A 166 14.14 -6.97 -23.85
N THR A 167 15.29 -7.39 -24.36
CA THR A 167 16.38 -6.53 -24.83
C THR A 167 16.12 -6.10 -26.28
N ARG A 168 16.89 -5.13 -26.78
CA ARG A 168 16.86 -4.75 -28.21
C ARG A 168 17.11 -5.95 -29.13
N MET A 169 18.02 -6.85 -28.74
CA MET A 169 18.31 -8.07 -29.52
C MET A 169 17.13 -9.05 -29.52
N HIS A 170 16.47 -9.26 -28.37
CA HIS A 170 15.27 -10.10 -28.30
C HIS A 170 14.11 -9.51 -29.10
N GLN A 171 13.94 -8.19 -29.07
CA GLN A 171 12.92 -7.50 -29.85
C GLN A 171 13.16 -7.63 -31.36
N ARG A 172 14.42 -7.51 -31.82
CA ARG A 172 14.79 -7.78 -33.21
C ARG A 172 14.49 -9.22 -33.61
N TRP A 173 14.93 -10.18 -32.79
CA TRP A 173 14.63 -11.59 -33.03
C TRP A 173 13.10 -11.85 -33.12
N ILE A 174 12.31 -11.25 -32.23
CA ILE A 174 10.84 -11.31 -32.28
C ILE A 174 10.30 -10.73 -33.61
N ALA A 175 10.85 -9.60 -34.08
CA ALA A 175 10.41 -8.95 -35.31
C ALA A 175 10.78 -9.73 -36.58
N ASP A 176 11.86 -10.52 -36.53
CA ASP A 176 12.34 -11.35 -37.64
C ASP A 176 11.57 -12.68 -37.77
N GLN A 177 10.68 -13.00 -36.83
CA GLN A 177 9.89 -14.24 -36.92
C GLN A 177 8.94 -14.20 -38.12
N ARG A 178 8.92 -15.29 -38.87
CA ARG A 178 8.03 -15.52 -40.02
C ARG A 178 7.37 -16.88 -39.87
N PHE A 179 6.09 -16.94 -40.25
CA PHE A 179 5.27 -18.14 -40.22
C PHE A 179 4.74 -18.44 -41.62
N GLU A 180 4.66 -19.73 -41.95
CA GLU A 180 4.15 -20.20 -43.24
C GLU A 180 2.65 -19.91 -43.38
N HIS A 181 1.88 -20.18 -42.33
CA HIS A 181 0.45 -19.95 -42.31
C HIS A 181 0.11 -18.52 -41.92
N THR A 182 -0.78 -17.90 -42.68
CA THR A 182 -1.25 -16.52 -42.47
C THR A 182 -1.90 -16.33 -41.10
N ALA A 183 -2.64 -17.33 -40.61
CA ALA A 183 -3.29 -17.29 -39.30
C ALA A 183 -2.27 -17.12 -38.15
N ASP A 184 -1.15 -17.85 -38.20
CA ASP A 184 -0.08 -17.73 -37.20
C ASP A 184 0.66 -16.39 -37.32
N GLN A 185 0.86 -15.90 -38.54
CA GLN A 185 1.48 -14.59 -38.78
C GLN A 185 0.60 -13.45 -38.22
N ILE A 186 -0.72 -13.53 -38.39
CA ILE A 186 -1.68 -12.57 -37.81
C ILE A 186 -1.64 -12.67 -36.28
N ALA A 187 -1.73 -13.87 -35.71
CA ALA A 187 -1.69 -14.07 -34.26
C ALA A 187 -0.40 -13.50 -33.64
N MET A 188 0.75 -13.76 -34.26
CA MET A 188 2.05 -13.19 -33.86
C MET A 188 2.01 -11.65 -33.83
N THR A 189 1.48 -11.05 -34.90
CA THR A 189 1.39 -9.59 -35.06
C THR A 189 0.52 -8.98 -33.98
N GLU A 190 -0.65 -9.56 -33.69
CA GLU A 190 -1.53 -9.11 -32.60
C GLU A 190 -0.85 -9.18 -31.23
N TYR A 191 -0.10 -10.25 -30.93
CA TYR A 191 0.67 -10.32 -29.70
C TYR A 191 1.78 -9.26 -29.62
N GLN A 192 2.46 -8.95 -30.73
CA GLN A 192 3.46 -7.88 -30.78
C GLN A 192 2.83 -6.51 -30.53
N LEU A 193 1.70 -6.21 -31.18
CA LEU A 193 0.94 -4.97 -30.99
C LEU A 193 0.47 -4.83 -29.53
N ALA A 194 -0.05 -5.90 -28.93
CA ALA A 194 -0.46 -5.89 -27.53
C ALA A 194 0.70 -5.59 -26.56
N VAL A 195 1.91 -6.11 -26.84
CA VAL A 195 3.12 -5.79 -26.07
C VAL A 195 3.50 -4.31 -26.24
N GLN A 196 3.47 -3.79 -27.46
CA GLN A 196 3.78 -2.39 -27.75
C GLN A 196 2.82 -1.44 -26.99
N VAL A 197 1.51 -1.64 -27.13
CA VAL A 197 0.48 -0.84 -26.45
C VAL A 197 0.66 -0.89 -24.93
N ALA A 198 0.98 -2.06 -24.37
CA ALA A 198 1.22 -2.19 -22.94
C ALA A 198 2.50 -1.47 -22.48
N ASP A 199 3.57 -1.51 -23.27
CA ASP A 199 4.81 -0.77 -23.00
C ASP A 199 4.59 0.75 -23.03
N GLU A 200 3.91 1.25 -24.06
CA GLU A 200 3.55 2.67 -24.20
C GLU A 200 2.66 3.15 -23.05
N ARG A 201 1.67 2.33 -22.63
CA ARG A 201 0.81 2.65 -21.48
C ARG A 201 1.64 2.79 -20.19
N VAL A 202 2.59 1.89 -19.94
CA VAL A 202 3.48 1.99 -18.77
C VAL A 202 4.36 3.25 -18.86
N GLN A 203 4.87 3.60 -20.04
CA GLN A 203 5.67 4.80 -20.24
C GLN A 203 4.86 6.07 -19.96
N ARG A 204 3.66 6.20 -20.56
CA ARG A 204 2.76 7.35 -20.33
C ARG A 204 2.41 7.53 -18.86
N LEU A 205 2.05 6.44 -18.16
CA LEU A 205 1.74 6.50 -16.72
C LEU A 205 2.98 6.80 -15.86
N THR A 206 4.16 6.35 -16.28
CA THR A 206 5.41 6.68 -15.58
C THR A 206 5.74 8.18 -15.71
N ALA A 207 5.59 8.75 -16.91
CA ALA A 207 5.78 10.18 -17.14
C ALA A 207 4.76 11.03 -16.36
N ALA A 208 3.49 10.64 -16.39
CA ALA A 208 2.43 11.29 -15.63
C ALA A 208 2.70 11.29 -14.11
N LEU A 209 3.20 10.18 -13.56
CA LEU A 209 3.61 10.12 -12.16
C LEU A 209 4.77 11.06 -11.82
N GLN A 210 5.76 11.15 -12.71
CA GLN A 210 6.91 12.04 -12.49
C GLN A 210 6.47 13.51 -12.49
N GLN A 211 5.52 13.88 -13.35
CA GLN A 211 4.94 15.21 -13.39
C GLN A 211 4.06 15.49 -12.16
N ALA A 212 3.17 14.56 -11.80
CA ALA A 212 2.20 14.75 -10.72
C ALA A 212 2.82 14.87 -9.31
N VAL A 213 4.10 14.52 -9.17
CA VAL A 213 4.85 14.68 -7.91
C VAL A 213 5.40 16.09 -7.75
N GLN A 214 5.58 16.84 -8.83
CA GLN A 214 6.09 18.21 -8.76
C GLN A 214 5.08 19.10 -8.04
N GLY A 215 5.52 19.80 -6.99
CA GLY A 215 4.66 20.63 -6.15
C GLY A 215 3.78 19.84 -5.17
N TRP A 216 3.88 18.51 -5.14
CA TRP A 216 3.18 17.72 -4.13
C TRP A 216 3.82 17.92 -2.75
N ARG A 217 3.02 18.03 -1.69
CA ARG A 217 3.54 18.27 -0.33
C ARG A 217 4.58 17.24 0.16
N PHE A 218 4.55 16.02 -0.39
CA PHE A 218 5.50 14.96 -0.06
C PHE A 218 6.62 14.80 -1.10
N GLU A 219 6.75 15.72 -2.08
CA GLU A 219 7.87 15.76 -3.02
C GLU A 219 9.24 15.71 -2.31
N PRO A 220 9.50 16.46 -1.20
CA PRO A 220 10.77 16.36 -0.49
C PRO A 220 11.03 14.96 0.08
N VAL A 221 9.98 14.28 0.55
CA VAL A 221 10.08 12.90 1.05
C VAL A 221 10.40 11.95 -0.10
N VAL A 222 9.73 12.09 -1.25
CA VAL A 222 10.03 11.29 -2.46
C VAL A 222 11.49 11.49 -2.89
N ALA A 223 11.97 12.75 -2.93
CA ALA A 223 13.35 13.07 -3.26
C ALA A 223 14.34 12.45 -2.27
N ALA A 224 14.07 12.55 -0.97
CA ALA A 224 14.92 12.00 0.08
C ALA A 224 15.03 10.46 0.01
N LEU A 225 13.93 9.76 -0.25
CA LEU A 225 13.93 8.30 -0.33
C LEU A 225 14.74 7.76 -1.53
N ARG A 226 14.92 8.55 -2.60
CA ARG A 226 15.77 8.19 -3.75
C ARG A 226 17.26 8.10 -3.42
N ALA A 227 17.68 8.57 -2.24
CA ALA A 227 19.04 8.37 -1.73
C ALA A 227 19.31 6.90 -1.36
N LEU A 228 18.27 6.10 -1.09
CA LEU A 228 18.41 4.70 -0.71
C LEU A 228 18.68 3.83 -1.94
N ARG A 229 19.67 2.93 -1.84
CA ARG A 229 19.95 1.96 -2.89
C ARG A 229 18.72 1.09 -3.17
N GLY A 230 18.39 0.93 -4.44
CA GLY A 230 17.25 0.12 -4.87
C GLY A 230 15.89 0.84 -4.76
N VAL A 231 15.87 2.11 -4.37
CA VAL A 231 14.68 2.95 -4.36
C VAL A 231 14.90 4.08 -5.37
N ASP A 232 14.21 4.00 -6.52
CA ASP A 232 14.20 5.08 -7.51
C ASP A 232 12.88 5.87 -7.47
N THR A 233 12.72 6.87 -8.32
CA THR A 233 11.57 7.79 -8.34
C THR A 233 10.23 7.06 -8.24
N VAL A 234 9.95 6.08 -9.10
CA VAL A 234 8.67 5.35 -9.10
C VAL A 234 8.45 4.57 -7.80
N SER A 235 9.49 3.91 -7.28
CA SER A 235 9.40 3.15 -6.04
C SER A 235 9.25 4.07 -4.83
N ALA A 236 9.94 5.22 -4.82
CA ALA A 236 9.79 6.25 -3.79
C ALA A 236 8.36 6.81 -3.78
N ILE A 237 7.82 7.17 -4.94
CA ILE A 237 6.41 7.62 -5.08
C ILE A 237 5.48 6.55 -4.53
N GLY A 238 5.64 5.29 -4.95
CA GLY A 238 4.81 4.19 -4.47
C GLY A 238 4.87 4.00 -2.96
N LEU A 239 6.05 4.08 -2.35
CA LEU A 239 6.19 4.00 -0.89
C LEU A 239 5.44 5.13 -0.20
N VAL A 240 5.59 6.38 -0.65
CA VAL A 240 4.92 7.53 -0.04
C VAL A 240 3.40 7.46 -0.26
N CYS A 241 2.94 7.13 -1.46
CA CYS A 241 1.53 6.94 -1.78
C CYS A 241 0.89 5.87 -0.89
N GLU A 242 1.52 4.70 -0.74
CA GLU A 242 0.93 3.56 -0.02
C GLU A 242 1.07 3.66 1.50
N ILE A 243 2.16 4.25 2.00
CA ILE A 243 2.37 4.45 3.45
C ILE A 243 1.54 5.63 3.94
N GLY A 244 1.51 6.73 3.19
CA GLY A 244 0.90 7.99 3.63
C GLY A 244 1.86 8.83 4.47
N ASP A 245 1.29 9.65 5.36
CA ASP A 245 2.08 10.41 6.31
C ASP A 245 2.92 9.47 7.21
N ILE A 246 4.24 9.61 7.10
CA ILE A 246 5.21 8.83 7.89
C ILE A 246 5.31 9.35 9.33
N GLY A 247 4.97 10.62 9.57
CA GLY A 247 4.99 11.26 10.89
C GLY A 247 4.08 10.57 11.91
N ARG A 248 3.02 9.90 11.45
CA ARG A 248 2.09 9.15 12.30
C ARG A 248 2.72 7.94 13.01
N PHE A 249 3.89 7.49 12.56
CA PHE A 249 4.61 6.38 13.19
C PHE A 249 5.64 6.97 14.15
N GLY A 250 5.42 6.85 15.46
CA GLY A 250 6.34 7.35 16.48
C GLY A 250 7.67 6.59 16.51
N THR A 251 7.72 5.37 15.96
CA THR A 251 8.98 4.61 15.84
C THR A 251 9.04 3.82 14.53
N ALA A 252 10.25 3.55 14.06
CA ALA A 252 10.51 2.65 12.92
C ALA A 252 9.87 1.25 13.10
N ARG A 253 9.79 0.73 14.33
CA ARG A 253 9.19 -0.58 14.61
C ARG A 253 7.69 -0.60 14.32
N GLN A 254 6.99 0.51 14.58
CA GLN A 254 5.57 0.65 14.24
C GLN A 254 5.35 0.58 12.72
N LEU A 255 6.21 1.24 11.93
CA LEU A 255 6.14 1.13 10.47
C LEU A 255 6.42 -0.31 9.99
N MET A 256 7.44 -0.98 10.55
CA MET A 256 7.74 -2.38 10.20
C MET A 256 6.56 -3.33 10.49
N GLY A 257 5.87 -3.12 11.61
CA GLY A 257 4.66 -3.87 11.98
C GLY A 257 3.48 -3.59 11.05
N TYR A 258 3.26 -2.31 10.73
CA TYR A 258 2.24 -1.88 9.76
C TYR A 258 2.43 -2.51 8.38
N LEU A 259 3.68 -2.63 7.91
CA LEU A 259 4.02 -3.24 6.62
C LEU A 259 3.99 -4.78 6.66
N GLY A 260 3.78 -5.38 7.83
CA GLY A 260 3.76 -6.81 8.04
C GLY A 260 5.10 -7.50 7.77
N LEU A 261 6.21 -6.78 7.99
CA LEU A 261 7.59 -7.26 7.81
C LEU A 261 8.18 -7.85 9.09
N VAL A 262 7.42 -7.86 10.18
CA VAL A 262 7.80 -8.45 11.48
C VAL A 262 7.37 -9.91 11.54
N PRO A 263 8.13 -10.79 12.21
CA PRO A 263 7.70 -12.17 12.44
C PRO A 263 6.45 -12.21 13.32
N SER A 264 5.57 -13.18 13.08
CA SER A 264 4.56 -13.59 14.06
C SER A 264 5.26 -14.20 15.28
N GLU A 265 4.65 -14.05 16.44
CA GLU A 265 5.20 -14.55 17.69
C GLU A 265 4.09 -15.22 18.51
N HIS A 266 4.35 -16.47 18.92
CA HIS A 266 3.55 -17.22 19.86
C HIS A 266 4.44 -17.49 21.07
N SER A 267 4.24 -16.70 22.12
CA SER A 267 5.02 -16.80 23.35
C SER A 267 4.10 -17.13 24.52
N SER A 268 4.49 -18.08 25.35
CA SER A 268 3.79 -18.45 26.60
C SER A 268 4.81 -18.79 27.68
N GLY A 269 4.68 -18.16 28.86
CA GLY A 269 5.67 -18.28 29.93
C GLY A 269 7.09 -17.94 29.43
N ASN A 270 8.01 -18.91 29.54
CA ASN A 270 9.40 -18.79 29.10
C ASN A 270 9.65 -19.24 27.65
N SER A 271 8.62 -19.69 26.92
CA SER A 271 8.75 -20.15 25.53
C SER A 271 8.47 -19.01 24.57
N VAL A 272 9.40 -18.75 23.64
CA VAL A 272 9.24 -17.77 22.55
C VAL A 272 9.34 -18.49 21.22
N ARG A 273 8.23 -18.63 20.51
CA ARG A 273 8.20 -19.24 19.17
C ARG A 273 7.88 -18.18 18.12
N ARG A 274 8.86 -17.86 17.27
CA ARG A 274 8.68 -16.94 16.14
C ARG A 274 8.37 -17.69 14.85
N GLY A 275 7.38 -17.20 14.12
CA GLY A 275 6.90 -17.79 12.86
C GLY A 275 7.30 -16.98 11.62
N SER A 276 6.46 -17.10 10.58
CA SER A 276 6.58 -16.32 9.34
C SER A 276 6.31 -14.83 9.58
N ILE A 277 6.65 -13.96 8.63
CA ILE A 277 6.21 -12.56 8.72
C ILE A 277 4.68 -12.48 8.73
N THR A 278 4.13 -11.49 9.43
CA THR A 278 2.67 -11.35 9.58
C THR A 278 1.94 -11.08 8.26
N LYS A 279 2.63 -10.48 7.27
CA LYS A 279 2.07 -10.04 5.98
C LYS A 279 0.86 -9.08 6.09
N THR A 280 0.61 -8.56 7.29
CA THR A 280 -0.44 -7.59 7.57
C THR A 280 -0.18 -6.25 6.86
N GLY A 281 -1.25 -5.47 6.68
CA GLY A 281 -1.19 -4.14 6.10
C GLY A 281 -0.80 -4.11 4.62
N ASN A 282 -0.01 -3.11 4.21
CA ASN A 282 0.12 -2.72 2.82
C ASN A 282 1.04 -3.64 1.98
N ALA A 283 0.44 -4.47 1.12
CA ALA A 283 1.17 -5.42 0.28
C ALA A 283 2.04 -4.75 -0.80
N HIS A 284 1.59 -3.63 -1.37
CA HIS A 284 2.34 -2.88 -2.37
C HIS A 284 3.65 -2.33 -1.79
N ALA A 285 3.56 -1.62 -0.66
CA ALA A 285 4.75 -1.08 0.01
C ALA A 285 5.71 -2.19 0.47
N ARG A 286 5.19 -3.31 1.00
CA ARG A 286 6.01 -4.47 1.36
C ARG A 286 6.75 -5.07 0.16
N ARG A 287 6.08 -5.20 -0.99
CA ARG A 287 6.70 -5.68 -2.23
C ARG A 287 7.82 -4.74 -2.68
N LEU A 288 7.56 -3.43 -2.75
CA LEU A 288 8.57 -2.44 -3.13
C LEU A 288 9.82 -2.52 -2.26
N LEU A 289 9.66 -2.64 -0.94
CA LEU A 289 10.79 -2.78 -0.01
C LEU A 289 11.55 -4.09 -0.20
N THR A 290 10.83 -5.19 -0.49
CA THR A 290 11.45 -6.49 -0.74
C THR A 290 12.22 -6.49 -2.06
N GLU A 291 11.69 -5.87 -3.11
CA GLU A 291 12.38 -5.68 -4.39
C GLU A 291 13.62 -4.79 -4.23
N ALA A 292 13.50 -3.68 -3.49
CA ALA A 292 14.62 -2.80 -3.18
C ALA A 292 15.72 -3.54 -2.38
N ALA A 293 15.32 -4.36 -1.40
CA ALA A 293 16.22 -5.11 -0.51
C ALA A 293 17.16 -6.07 -1.27
N TRP A 294 16.75 -6.61 -2.42
CA TRP A 294 17.61 -7.44 -3.25
C TRP A 294 18.87 -6.71 -3.74
N ASN A 295 18.85 -5.39 -3.84
CA ASN A 295 20.02 -4.61 -4.27
C ASN A 295 21.14 -4.61 -3.23
N TYR A 296 20.86 -4.95 -1.97
CA TYR A 296 21.85 -4.99 -0.90
C TYR A 296 22.64 -6.31 -0.84
N ARG A 297 22.33 -7.30 -1.70
CA ARG A 297 23.14 -8.52 -1.87
C ARG A 297 24.55 -8.24 -2.42
N PHE A 298 24.72 -7.08 -3.05
CA PHE A 298 25.97 -6.65 -3.64
C PHE A 298 26.77 -5.80 -2.64
N PRO A 299 28.11 -5.68 -2.82
CA PRO A 299 28.95 -4.80 -2.00
C PRO A 299 28.43 -3.35 -1.95
N ALA A 300 28.67 -2.69 -0.82
CA ALA A 300 28.32 -1.29 -0.63
C ALA A 300 29.20 -0.41 -1.53
N ARG A 301 28.57 0.45 -2.34
CA ARG A 301 29.23 1.39 -3.25
C ARG A 301 28.28 2.51 -3.64
N ILE A 302 28.80 3.72 -3.78
CA ILE A 302 28.05 4.84 -4.35
C ILE A 302 28.28 4.82 -5.87
N SER A 303 27.28 4.36 -6.63
CA SER A 303 27.36 4.42 -8.10
C SER A 303 27.21 5.86 -8.60
N ASN A 304 27.61 6.12 -9.84
CA ASN A 304 27.45 7.45 -10.45
C ASN A 304 25.98 7.87 -10.46
N GLU A 305 25.05 6.97 -10.78
CA GLU A 305 23.62 7.28 -10.78
C GLU A 305 23.12 7.65 -9.38
N LEU A 306 23.57 6.95 -8.34
CA LEU A 306 23.18 7.24 -6.96
C LEU A 306 23.78 8.58 -6.49
N ARG A 307 25.01 8.88 -6.90
CA ARG A 307 25.69 10.15 -6.64
C ARG A 307 24.94 11.32 -7.25
N GLU A 308 24.60 11.24 -8.54
CA GLU A 308 23.89 12.31 -9.24
C GLU A 308 22.51 12.57 -8.65
N ARG A 309 21.71 11.51 -8.41
CA ARG A 309 20.37 11.66 -7.82
C ARG A 309 20.39 12.22 -6.40
N SER A 310 21.45 11.96 -5.64
CA SER A 310 21.58 12.40 -4.25
C SER A 310 22.31 13.74 -4.12
N LYS A 311 22.87 14.31 -5.21
CA LYS A 311 23.73 15.49 -5.16
C LYS A 311 23.06 16.70 -4.50
N ALA A 312 21.80 16.94 -4.84
CA ALA A 312 20.99 18.05 -4.33
C ALA A 312 20.39 17.80 -2.93
N LEU A 313 20.56 16.61 -2.35
CA LEU A 313 19.98 16.28 -1.05
C LEU A 313 20.83 16.80 0.12
N PRO A 314 20.20 17.16 1.26
CA PRO A 314 20.90 17.57 2.48
C PRO A 314 21.98 16.56 2.93
N PRO A 315 23.13 17.03 3.47
CA PRO A 315 24.21 16.15 3.93
C PRO A 315 23.78 15.09 4.95
N GLY A 316 22.83 15.42 5.83
CA GLY A 316 22.25 14.48 6.81
C GLY A 316 21.58 13.28 6.14
N ILE A 317 20.75 13.52 5.13
CA ILE A 317 20.05 12.46 4.37
C ILE A 317 21.06 11.60 3.61
N ARG A 318 22.06 12.21 2.94
CA ARG A 318 23.10 11.46 2.19
C ARG A 318 23.91 10.56 3.12
N THR A 319 24.33 11.08 4.28
CA THR A 319 25.08 10.32 5.29
C THR A 319 24.24 9.18 5.84
N HIS A 320 22.95 9.43 6.11
CA HIS A 320 22.03 8.41 6.59
C HIS A 320 21.83 7.29 5.55
N ALA A 321 21.66 7.64 4.27
CA ALA A 321 21.51 6.69 3.18
C ALA A 321 22.78 5.84 2.97
N TRP A 322 23.98 6.44 3.10
CA TRP A 322 25.23 5.69 3.08
C TRP A 322 25.34 4.70 4.26
N LYS A 323 25.00 5.15 5.47
CA LYS A 323 24.92 4.29 6.66
C LYS A 323 23.94 3.12 6.45
N ALA A 324 22.80 3.39 5.82
CA ALA A 324 21.84 2.35 5.45
C ALA A 324 22.47 1.33 4.50
N GLN A 325 23.16 1.79 3.47
CA GLN A 325 23.80 0.90 2.49
C GLN A 325 24.86 -0.01 3.12
N VAL A 326 25.79 0.56 3.90
CA VAL A 326 26.83 -0.23 4.58
C VAL A 326 26.22 -1.28 5.50
N ARG A 327 25.24 -0.88 6.31
CA ARG A 327 24.60 -1.78 7.28
C ARG A 327 23.79 -2.89 6.61
N LEU A 328 22.95 -2.55 5.63
CA LEU A 328 22.08 -3.52 4.96
C LEU A 328 22.89 -4.50 4.09
N CYS A 329 23.95 -4.05 3.42
CA CYS A 329 24.87 -4.93 2.68
C CYS A 329 25.61 -5.89 3.63
N SER A 330 26.13 -5.38 4.76
CA SER A 330 26.77 -6.22 5.78
C SER A 330 25.81 -7.26 6.34
N ARG A 331 24.58 -6.85 6.67
CA ARG A 331 23.53 -7.75 7.17
C ARG A 331 23.17 -8.83 6.16
N PHE A 332 23.00 -8.47 4.88
CA PHE A 332 22.73 -9.44 3.83
C PHE A 332 23.85 -10.49 3.77
N ALA A 333 25.11 -10.05 3.68
CA ALA A 333 26.27 -10.94 3.62
C ALA A 333 26.41 -11.83 4.87
N GLN A 334 26.15 -11.30 6.06
CA GLN A 334 26.22 -12.06 7.31
C GLN A 334 25.15 -13.16 7.36
N LEU A 335 23.91 -12.84 7.01
CA LEU A 335 22.81 -13.82 7.01
C LEU A 335 23.00 -14.88 5.92
N SER A 336 23.50 -14.49 4.74
CA SER A 336 23.86 -15.43 3.68
C SER A 336 24.99 -16.38 4.10
N ARG A 337 26.04 -15.88 4.78
CA ARG A 337 27.12 -16.72 5.32
C ARG A 337 26.65 -17.74 6.36
N ARG A 338 25.54 -17.47 7.06
CA ARG A 338 24.90 -18.41 7.98
C ARG A 338 24.06 -19.49 7.28
N GLY A 339 24.07 -19.54 5.95
CA GLY A 339 23.29 -20.52 5.18
C GLY A 339 21.78 -20.28 5.16
N LEU A 340 21.31 -19.08 5.53
CA LEU A 340 19.89 -18.76 5.48
C LEU A 340 19.41 -18.64 4.03
N GLN A 341 18.21 -19.16 3.75
CA GLN A 341 17.56 -19.04 2.44
C GLN A 341 17.50 -17.58 1.98
N ALA A 342 17.91 -17.31 0.73
CA ALA A 342 18.02 -15.95 0.17
C ALA A 342 16.74 -15.10 0.34
N ASN A 343 15.56 -15.71 0.18
CA ASN A 343 14.29 -15.01 0.38
C ASN A 343 14.08 -14.56 1.83
N LYS A 344 14.47 -15.38 2.82
CA LYS A 344 14.43 -15.01 4.24
C LYS A 344 15.42 -13.88 4.56
N VAL A 345 16.62 -13.95 3.98
CA VAL A 345 17.63 -12.88 4.09
C VAL A 345 17.08 -11.57 3.53
N CYS A 346 16.52 -11.62 2.32
CA CYS A 346 15.95 -10.45 1.65
C CYS A 346 14.83 -9.80 2.47
N VAL A 347 13.89 -10.60 3.00
CA VAL A 347 12.81 -10.08 3.86
C VAL A 347 13.35 -9.47 5.16
N ALA A 348 14.37 -10.07 5.77
CA ALA A 348 15.01 -9.50 6.96
C ALA A 348 15.70 -8.15 6.68
N VAL A 349 16.32 -8.02 5.50
CA VAL A 349 16.91 -6.76 5.02
C VAL A 349 15.82 -5.74 4.67
N ALA A 350 14.72 -6.16 4.04
CA ALA A 350 13.57 -5.30 3.73
C ALA A 350 12.93 -4.72 5.00
N ARG A 351 12.80 -5.52 6.06
CA ARG A 351 12.36 -5.06 7.39
C ARG A 351 13.26 -3.93 7.90
N GLU A 352 14.57 -4.09 7.82
CA GLU A 352 15.51 -3.07 8.30
C GLU A 352 15.55 -1.84 7.39
N LEU A 353 15.44 -2.02 6.07
CA LEU A 353 15.26 -0.95 5.09
C LEU A 353 14.04 -0.09 5.40
N ALA A 354 12.93 -0.68 5.85
CA ALA A 354 11.75 0.08 6.28
C ALA A 354 12.08 1.06 7.43
N GLY A 355 13.00 0.68 8.32
CA GLY A 355 13.45 1.58 9.39
C GLY A 355 14.28 2.77 8.87
N PHE A 356 15.09 2.54 7.84
CA PHE A 356 15.82 3.62 7.16
C PHE A 356 14.90 4.53 6.35
N VAL A 357 13.89 3.96 5.67
CA VAL A 357 12.82 4.72 5.00
C VAL A 357 12.11 5.62 6.00
N TRP A 358 11.72 5.09 7.16
CA TRP A 358 11.12 5.88 8.24
C TRP A 358 12.04 7.03 8.67
N SER A 359 13.30 6.74 9.00
CA SER A 359 14.20 7.76 9.54
C SER A 359 14.58 8.85 8.53
N ILE A 360 14.73 8.51 7.25
CA ILE A 360 15.01 9.49 6.19
C ILE A 360 13.76 10.33 5.90
N ALA A 361 12.59 9.70 5.84
CA ALA A 361 11.34 10.43 5.64
C ALA A 361 11.03 11.39 6.79
N GLN A 362 11.31 11.03 8.05
CA GLN A 362 11.15 11.96 9.18
C GLN A 362 12.03 13.22 9.06
N GLN A 363 13.21 13.14 8.44
CA GLN A 363 14.07 14.29 8.18
C GLN A 363 13.57 15.19 7.04
N ALA A 364 12.79 14.61 6.12
CA ALA A 364 12.31 15.28 4.91
C ALA A 364 10.81 15.62 4.96
N ALA A 365 10.10 15.18 5.99
CA ALA A 365 8.67 15.42 6.14
C ALA A 365 8.42 16.93 6.29
N PRO A 366 7.39 17.47 5.62
CA PRO A 366 6.96 18.84 5.88
C PRO A 366 6.57 18.98 7.35
N ALA A 367 6.82 20.17 7.94
CA ALA A 367 6.42 20.44 9.31
C ALA A 367 4.93 20.11 9.50
N THR A 368 4.63 19.23 10.46
CA THR A 368 3.28 18.70 10.67
C THR A 368 2.27 19.81 10.91
N HIS A 369 1.15 19.79 10.17
CA HIS A 369 -0.09 20.38 10.68
C HIS A 369 -0.51 19.59 11.93
N PRO A 370 -1.01 20.25 12.99
CA PRO A 370 -1.49 19.53 14.16
C PRO A 370 -2.57 18.54 13.72
N ALA A 371 -2.44 17.30 14.16
CA ALA A 371 -3.46 16.28 13.97
C ALA A 371 -4.82 16.86 14.37
N ALA A 372 -5.80 16.80 13.47
CA ALA A 372 -7.19 17.02 13.85
C ALA A 372 -7.49 16.05 15.00
N ARG A 373 -7.71 16.63 16.18
CA ARG A 373 -8.08 15.91 17.41
C ARG A 373 -9.47 15.33 17.29
#